data_AF-F0QSK8-F1
#
_entry.id   AF-F0QSK8-F1
#
_cell.length_a   1.000
_cell.length_b   1.000
_cell.length_c   1.000
_cell.angle_alpha   90.00
_cell.angle_beta   90.00
_cell.angle_gamma   90.00
#
_symmetry.space_group_name_H-M   'P 1'
#
loop_
_entity.id
_entity.type
_entity.pdbx_description
1 polymer ?
#
loop_
_entity_poly.entity_id
_entity_poly.type
_entity_poly.pdbx_seq_one_letter_code
_entity_poly.pdbx_strand_id
1 'polypeptide(L)'
;MRIINYNKLMNFVSSNPLYEVRETTDTVELLFHAPSEEEAAGTEVVSDEPRPVIRVVFTKRGDELVPREAWIERGSARQRMGVDELDTWLEFVDIYS
;
A
#
# COMPACT_ATOMS: atom_id res chain seq x y z
N MET A 1 -9.19 -4.37 11.66
CA MET A 1 -9.11 -4.44 10.18
C MET A 1 -10.17 -3.52 9.61
N ARG A 2 -9.73 -2.35 9.13
CA ARG A 2 -10.59 -1.37 8.48
C ARG A 2 -10.96 -1.84 7.08
N ILE A 3 -12.18 -1.53 6.66
CA ILE A 3 -12.67 -1.76 5.30
C ILE A 3 -12.44 -0.47 4.53
N ILE A 4 -11.88 -0.55 3.33
CA ILE A 4 -11.68 0.60 2.45
C ILE A 4 -12.66 0.53 1.29
N ASN A 5 -13.16 1.70 0.87
CA ASN A 5 -14.00 1.77 -0.32
C ASN A 5 -13.14 1.66 -1.60
N TYR A 6 -13.58 0.83 -2.54
CA TYR A 6 -12.87 0.60 -3.80
C TYR A 6 -12.66 1.89 -4.60
N ASN A 7 -13.67 2.73 -4.72
CA ASN A 7 -13.57 3.99 -5.46
C ASN A 7 -12.60 4.98 -4.78
N LYS A 8 -12.58 5.02 -3.44
CA LYS A 8 -11.60 5.82 -2.70
C LYS A 8 -10.17 5.38 -3.01
N LEU A 9 -9.90 4.07 -2.94
CA LEU A 9 -8.57 3.54 -3.22
C LEU A 9 -8.15 3.87 -4.66
N MET A 10 -9.05 3.69 -5.63
CA MET A 10 -8.75 3.97 -7.03
C MET A 10 -8.48 5.45 -7.31
N ASN A 11 -9.25 6.36 -6.70
CA ASN A 11 -9.00 7.80 -6.82
C ASN A 11 -7.62 8.15 -6.26
N PHE A 12 -7.28 7.63 -5.08
CA PHE A 12 -5.98 7.83 -4.47
C PHE A 12 -4.84 7.32 -5.37
N VAL A 13 -4.96 6.09 -5.90
CA VAL A 13 -3.96 5.52 -6.81
C VAL A 13 -3.85 6.34 -8.11
N SER A 14 -4.97 6.78 -8.66
CA SER A 14 -4.98 7.61 -9.87
C SER A 14 -4.29 8.97 -9.68
N SER A 15 -4.28 9.51 -8.45
CA SER A 15 -3.59 10.74 -8.10
C SER A 15 -2.12 10.53 -7.70
N ASN A 16 -1.69 9.29 -7.47
CA ASN A 16 -0.35 8.97 -6.97
C ASN A 16 0.36 7.95 -7.87
N PRO A 17 1.23 8.39 -8.81
CA PRO A 17 1.89 7.50 -9.78
C PRO A 17 2.87 6.49 -9.16
N LEU A 18 3.18 6.62 -7.87
CA LEU A 18 4.00 5.67 -7.10
C LEU A 18 3.23 4.42 -6.66
N TYR A 19 1.91 4.41 -6.84
CA TYR A 19 1.04 3.30 -6.50
C TYR A 19 0.58 2.61 -7.78
N GLU A 20 0.71 1.30 -7.82
CA GLU A 20 0.20 0.42 -8.86
C GLU A 20 -0.89 -0.45 -8.26
N VAL A 21 -2.05 -0.51 -8.91
CA VAL A 21 -3.13 -1.40 -8.51
C VAL A 21 -3.30 -2.50 -9.56
N ARG A 22 -3.41 -3.75 -9.09
CA ARG A 22 -3.70 -4.92 -9.90
C ARG A 22 -5.00 -5.53 -9.42
N GLU A 23 -6.04 -5.36 -10.21
CA GLU A 23 -7.33 -5.98 -9.96
C GLU A 23 -7.40 -7.37 -10.60
N THR A 24 -7.92 -8.33 -9.84
CA THR A 24 -8.35 -9.66 -10.28
C THR A 24 -9.84 -9.84 -9.92
N THR A 25 -10.48 -10.91 -10.39
CA THR A 25 -11.92 -11.18 -10.21
C THR A 25 -12.44 -10.99 -8.78
N ASP A 26 -11.70 -11.42 -7.76
CA ASP A 26 -12.11 -11.38 -6.35
C ASP A 26 -11.15 -10.62 -5.43
N THR A 27 -10.04 -10.12 -5.98
CA THR A 27 -8.95 -9.54 -5.20
C THR A 27 -8.39 -8.29 -5.86
N VAL A 28 -8.06 -7.31 -5.02
CA VAL A 28 -7.35 -6.10 -5.44
C VAL A 28 -5.99 -6.13 -4.77
N GLU A 29 -4.94 -6.06 -5.56
CA GLU A 29 -3.57 -5.95 -5.07
C GLU A 29 -3.09 -4.53 -5.29
N LEU A 30 -2.49 -3.95 -4.26
CA LEU A 30 -1.86 -2.65 -4.33
C LEU A 30 -0.37 -2.82 -4.10
N LEU A 31 0.43 -2.27 -5.00
CA LEU A 31 1.88 -2.26 -4.93
C LEU A 31 2.33 -0.82 -4.91
N PHE A 32 3.16 -0.43 -3.96
CA PHE A 32 3.74 0.90 -3.95
C PHE A 32 5.11 0.89 -3.29
N HIS A 33 5.93 1.84 -3.70
CA HIS A 33 7.21 2.07 -3.04
C HIS A 33 6.95 2.94 -1.82
N ALA A 34 7.23 2.43 -0.62
CA ALA A 34 7.17 3.27 0.56
C ALA A 34 8.21 4.38 0.41
N PRO A 35 7.86 5.66 0.68
CA PRO A 35 8.89 6.67 0.87
C PRO A 35 9.79 6.20 2.01
N SER A 36 11.11 6.35 1.87
CA SER A 36 12.02 6.09 2.99
C SER A 36 11.61 6.94 4.20
N GLU A 37 11.89 6.51 5.44
CA GLU A 37 11.66 7.33 6.66
C GLU A 37 12.24 8.75 6.49
N GLU A 38 13.31 8.87 5.72
CA GLU A 38 14.01 10.11 5.39
C GLU A 38 13.27 10.98 4.35
N GLU A 39 12.59 10.38 3.35
CA GLU A 39 11.70 11.10 2.42
C GLU A 39 10.44 11.59 3.16
N ALA A 40 9.91 10.80 4.09
CA ALA A 40 8.81 11.21 4.97
C ALA A 40 9.22 12.35 5.94
N ALA A 41 10.50 12.41 6.31
CA ALA A 41 11.09 13.52 7.08
C ALA A 41 11.48 14.74 6.23
N GLY A 42 11.20 14.73 4.92
CA GLY A 42 11.50 15.85 4.01
C GLY A 42 12.97 16.01 3.65
N THR A 43 13.79 14.97 3.86
CA THR A 43 15.20 14.96 3.47
C THR A 43 15.35 14.15 2.19
N GLU A 44 15.60 14.82 1.06
CA GLU A 44 15.91 14.18 -0.22
C GLU A 44 17.31 13.54 -0.15
N VAL A 45 17.38 12.29 0.31
CA VAL A 45 18.57 11.46 0.21
C VAL A 45 18.32 10.34 -0.79
N VAL A 46 19.14 10.33 -1.84
CA VAL A 46 19.19 9.27 -2.84
C VAL A 46 19.90 8.08 -2.21
N SER A 47 19.19 7.26 -1.45
CA SER A 47 19.73 6.00 -0.92
C SER A 47 19.78 4.95 -2.04
N ASP A 48 20.96 4.34 -2.20
CA ASP A 48 21.27 3.29 -3.19
C ASP A 48 20.65 1.92 -2.82
N GLU A 49 19.95 1.84 -1.68
CA GLU A 49 19.26 0.64 -1.24
C GLU A 49 17.98 0.40 -2.05
N PRO A 50 17.67 -0.86 -2.42
CA PRO A 50 16.45 -1.18 -3.16
C PRO A 50 15.23 -0.75 -2.34
N ARG A 51 14.51 0.26 -2.85
CA ARG A 51 13.33 0.85 -2.20
C ARG A 51 12.35 -0.27 -1.78
N PRO A 52 11.93 -0.32 -0.51
CA PRO A 52 10.96 -1.32 -0.06
C PRO A 52 9.66 -1.21 -0.86
N VAL A 53 9.24 -2.31 -1.48
CA VAL A 53 7.96 -2.41 -2.17
C VAL A 53 6.95 -2.97 -1.18
N ILE A 54 5.92 -2.19 -0.87
CA ILE A 54 4.80 -2.67 -0.07
C ILE A 54 3.74 -3.22 -1.03
N ARG A 55 3.36 -4.48 -0.81
CA ARG A 55 2.27 -5.15 -1.50
C ARG A 55 1.15 -5.46 -0.52
N VAL A 56 -0.02 -4.87 -0.72
CA VAL A 56 -1.23 -5.10 0.07
C VAL A 56 -2.25 -5.82 -0.80
N VAL A 57 -2.81 -6.91 -0.29
CA VAL A 57 -3.85 -7.71 -0.96
C VAL A 57 -5.15 -7.54 -0.21
N PHE A 58 -6.15 -7.07 -0.93
CA PHE A 58 -7.52 -6.90 -0.51
C PHE A 58 -8.40 -7.96 -1.15
N THR A 59 -9.39 -8.43 -0.40
CA THR A 59 -10.52 -9.18 -0.95
C THR A 59 -11.61 -8.17 -1.33
N LYS A 60 -12.06 -8.21 -2.57
CA LYS A 60 -13.13 -7.33 -3.06
C LYS A 60 -14.49 -7.97 -2.75
N ARG A 61 -15.37 -7.22 -2.10
CA ARG A 61 -16.76 -7.61 -1.81
C ARG A 61 -17.68 -6.48 -2.26
N GLY A 62 -18.09 -6.53 -3.53
CA GLY A 62 -18.82 -5.41 -4.14
C GLY A 62 -17.91 -4.18 -4.24
N ASP A 63 -18.25 -3.13 -3.49
CA ASP A 63 -17.48 -1.87 -3.44
C ASP A 63 -16.55 -1.78 -2.20
N GLU A 64 -16.54 -2.82 -1.37
CA GLU A 64 -15.75 -2.89 -0.15
C GLU A 64 -14.48 -3.72 -0.35
N LEU A 65 -13.35 -3.17 0.09
CA LEU A 65 -12.04 -3.83 0.09
C LEU A 65 -11.68 -4.22 1.51
N VAL A 66 -11.60 -5.52 1.74
CA VAL A 66 -11.19 -6.10 3.02
C VAL A 66 -9.71 -6.48 2.95
N PRO A 67 -8.82 -5.82 3.69
CA PRO A 67 -7.40 -6.19 3.73
C PRO A 67 -7.28 -7.65 4.17
N ARG A 68 -6.52 -8.44 3.43
CA ARG A 68 -6.29 -9.87 3.72
C ARG A 68 -4.86 -10.10 4.16
N GLU A 69 -3.91 -9.62 3.37
CA GLU A 69 -2.48 -9.84 3.59
C GLU A 69 -1.68 -8.66 3.10
N ALA A 70 -0.52 -8.43 3.69
CA ALA A 70 0.40 -7.44 3.19
C ALA A 70 1.86 -7.84 3.44
N TRP A 71 2.74 -7.43 2.53
CA TRP A 71 4.15 -7.76 2.57
C TRP A 71 4.99 -6.56 2.17
N ILE A 72 6.20 -6.52 2.71
CA ILE A 72 7.24 -5.58 2.37
C ILE A 72 8.36 -6.38 1.69
N GLU A 73 8.61 -6.09 0.42
CA GLU A 73 9.67 -6.71 -0.38
C GLU A 73 10.88 -5.76 -0.40
N ARG A 74 12.00 -6.21 0.16
CA ARG A 74 13.30 -5.52 0.17
C ARG A 74 14.33 -6.37 -0.55
N GLY A 75 14.56 -6.10 -1.84
CA GLY A 75 15.44 -6.94 -2.67
C GLY A 75 14.96 -8.40 -2.73
N SER A 76 15.72 -9.33 -2.14
CA SER A 76 15.36 -10.75 -2.06
C SER A 76 14.59 -11.16 -0.79
N ALA A 77 14.40 -10.24 0.16
CA ALA A 77 13.70 -10.50 1.40
C ALA A 77 12.24 -10.05 1.32
N ARG A 78 11.31 -10.95 1.62
CA ARG A 78 9.87 -10.64 1.76
C ARG A 78 9.48 -10.77 3.22
N GLN A 79 9.19 -9.65 3.86
CA GLN A 79 8.68 -9.60 5.22
C GLN A 79 7.16 -9.45 5.19
N ARG A 80 6.43 -10.26 5.96
CA ARG A 80 4.99 -10.04 6.12
C ARG A 80 4.79 -8.82 7.02
N MET A 81 3.98 -7.88 6.56
CA MET A 81 3.69 -6.67 7.33
C MET A 81 2.77 -7.03 8.49
N GLY A 82 3.02 -6.44 9.66
CA GLY A 82 2.17 -6.62 10.82
C GLY A 82 0.76 -6.06 10.57
N VAL A 83 -0.23 -6.57 11.30
CA VAL A 83 -1.61 -6.03 11.23
C VAL A 83 -1.66 -4.56 11.64
N ASP A 84 -0.79 -4.14 12.57
CA ASP A 84 -0.69 -2.78 13.09
C ASP A 84 -0.12 -1.78 12.07
N GLU A 85 0.96 -2.17 11.38
CA GLU A 85 1.55 -1.41 10.28
C GLU A 85 0.55 -1.26 9.11
N LEU A 86 -0.19 -2.34 8.81
CA LEU A 86 -1.24 -2.30 7.82
C LEU A 86 -2.38 -1.37 8.23
N ASP A 87 -2.84 -1.39 9.48
CA ASP A 87 -3.91 -0.49 9.94
C ASP A 87 -3.46 0.99 9.88
N THR A 88 -2.21 1.28 10.25
CA THR A 88 -1.60 2.61 10.14
C THR A 88 -1.56 3.10 8.69
N TRP A 89 -1.16 2.23 7.77
CA TRP A 89 -1.14 2.57 6.35
C TRP A 89 -2.57 2.78 5.79
N LEU A 90 -3.53 1.94 6.19
CA LEU A 90 -4.93 2.10 5.80
C LEU A 90 -5.53 3.42 6.32
N GLU A 91 -5.14 3.85 7.51
CA GLU A 91 -5.51 5.16 8.05
C GLU A 91 -4.94 6.30 7.20
N PHE A 92 -3.68 6.22 6.78
CA PHE A 92 -3.09 7.19 5.87
C PHE A 92 -3.90 7.28 4.56
N VAL A 93 -4.23 6.15 3.93
CA VAL A 93 -5.04 6.18 2.71
C VAL A 93 -6.40 6.81 2.93
N ASP A 94 -7.09 6.50 4.03
CA ASP A 94 -8.42 7.08 4.29
C ASP A 94 -8.37 8.61 4.54
N ILE A 95 -7.29 9.12 5.13
CA ILE A 95 -7.07 10.55 5.36
C ILE A 95 -6.77 11.31 4.06
N TYR A 96 -6.00 10.69 3.14
CA TYR A 96 -5.50 11.33 1.93
C TYR A 96 -6.25 10.94 0.64
N SER A 97 -7.31 10.11 0.73
CA SER A 97 -8.21 9.73 -0.38
C SER A 97 -9.36 10.71 -0.60
#